data_AF-A0A972KRN3-F1
#
_entry.id   AF-A0A972KRN3-F1
#
_cell.length_a   1.000
_cell.length_b   1.000
_cell.length_c   1.000
_cell.angle_alpha   90.00
_cell.angle_beta   90.00
_cell.angle_gamma   90.00
#
_symmetry.space_group_name_H-M   'P 1'
#
loop_
_entity.id
_entity.type
_entity.pdbx_description
1 polymer ?
#
loop_
_entity_poly.entity_id
_entity_poly.type
_entity_poly.pdbx_seq_one_letter_code
_entity_poly.pdbx_strand_id
1 'polypeptide(L)' 'MMKYILYLLCFFLPTIAAAQAWEQVYPGYSVDDLCAFVHWNGDTVFAAGDNWTLLRSTDAGLTWKNVFTKNK' A
#
# COMPACT_ATOMS: atom_id res chain seq x y z
N MET A 1 0.03 17.21 39.64
CA MET A 1 -0.66 16.25 38.75
C MET A 1 -0.69 16.70 37.28
N MET A 2 -0.90 18.00 36.99
CA MET A 2 -0.97 18.52 35.60
C MET A 2 0.34 18.48 34.78
N LYS A 3 1.51 18.56 35.44
CA LYS A 3 2.83 18.52 34.79
C LYS A 3 3.18 17.16 34.17
N TYR A 4 2.71 16.07 34.78
CA TYR A 4 2.96 14.71 34.27
C TYR A 4 2.11 14.38 33.06
N ILE A 5 0.92 14.99 32.95
CA ILE A 5 0.03 14.86 31.79
C ILE A 5 0.71 15.40 30.52
N LEU A 6 1.49 16.49 30.63
CA LEU A 6 2.24 17.05 29.49
C LEU A 6 3.34 16.09 29.00
N TYR A 7 4.09 15.47 29.93
CA TYR A 7 5.12 14.48 29.56
C TYR A 7 4.52 13.21 28.95
N LEU A 8 3.35 12.79 29.43
CA LEU A 8 2.64 11.62 28.92
C LEU A 8 2.10 11.89 27.51
N LEU A 9 1.56 13.08 27.24
CA LEU A 9 1.16 13.50 25.88
C LEU A 9 2.36 13.58 24.92
N CYS A 10 3.49 14.15 25.34
CA CYS A 10 4.71 14.21 24.52
C CYS A 10 5.32 12.84 24.22
N PHE A 11 5.13 11.85 25.09
CA PHE A 11 5.61 10.48 24.88
C PHE A 11 4.76 9.70 23.88
N PHE A 12 3.47 10.01 23.75
CA PHE A 12 2.54 9.37 22.81
C PHE A 12 2.33 10.14 21.49
N LEU A 13 2.78 11.38 21.37
CA LEU A 13 2.74 12.13 20.11
C LEU A 13 3.47 11.48 18.91
N PRO A 14 4.57 10.71 19.07
CA PRO A 14 5.26 10.11 17.92
C PRO A 14 4.47 9.01 17.21
N THR A 15 3.50 8.36 17.88
CA THR A 15 2.72 7.26 17.26
C THR A 15 1.67 7.77 16.26
N ILE A 16 1.26 9.04 16.36
CA ILE A 16 0.29 9.65 15.44
C ILE A 16 0.95 9.98 14.09
N ALA A 17 2.27 10.17 14.07
CA ALA A 17 3.02 10.51 12.86
C ALA A 17 3.14 9.35 11.86
N ALA A 18 2.94 8.09 12.29
CA ALA A 18 3.01 6.93 11.40
C ALA A 18 1.90 6.93 10.34
N ALA A 19 0.71 7.49 10.64
CA ALA A 19 -0.37 7.63 9.67
C ALA A 19 -0.09 8.69 8.57
N GLN A 20 0.94 9.51 8.76
CA GLN A 20 1.34 10.56 7.81
C GLN A 20 2.61 10.18 7.02
N ALA A 21 3.10 8.96 7.15
CA ALA A 21 4.23 8.45 6.39
C ALA A 21 3.74 7.62 5.19
N TRP A 22 4.34 7.86 4.02
CA TRP A 22 4.19 6.98 2.88
C TRP A 22 5.21 5.84 3.01
N GLU A 23 4.73 4.62 3.05
CA GLU A 23 5.57 3.43 2.90
C GLU A 23 5.48 2.96 1.45
N GLN A 24 6.64 2.67 0.86
CA GLN A 24 6.67 2.15 -0.49
C GLN A 24 6.35 0.66 -0.50
N VAL A 25 5.21 0.32 -1.10
CA VAL A 25 4.80 -1.07 -1.31
C VAL A 25 5.21 -1.51 -2.71
N TYR A 26 5.99 -2.59 -2.79
CA TYR A 26 6.38 -3.20 -4.06
C TYR A 26 5.84 -4.63 -4.14
N PRO A 27 5.47 -5.10 -5.34
CA PRO A 27 5.52 -6.53 -5.60
C PRO A 27 6.94 -7.02 -5.32
N GLY A 28 7.11 -8.20 -4.72
CA GLY A 28 8.42 -8.81 -4.45
C GLY A 28 9.21 -9.23 -5.72
N TYR A 29 8.94 -8.61 -6.87
CA TYR A 29 9.48 -8.86 -8.19
C TYR A 29 9.40 -7.57 -9.03
N SER A 30 10.26 -7.46 -10.05
CA SER A 30 10.24 -6.31 -10.97
C SER A 30 8.93 -6.25 -11.74
N VAL A 31 8.36 -5.05 -11.83
CA VAL A 31 7.19 -4.73 -12.66
C VAL A 31 7.54 -3.56 -13.55
N ASP A 32 6.96 -3.55 -14.74
CA ASP A 32 7.03 -2.41 -15.65
C ASP A 32 6.24 -1.22 -15.11
N ASP A 33 6.40 -0.07 -15.76
CA ASP A 33 5.74 1.17 -15.36
C ASP A 33 4.22 0.97 -15.27
N LEU A 34 3.68 1.23 -14.08
CA LEU A 34 2.25 1.16 -13.82
C LEU A 34 1.61 2.49 -14.20
N CYS A 35 0.61 2.43 -15.08
CA CYS A 35 -0.04 3.61 -15.63
C CYS A 35 -1.47 3.80 -15.12
N ALA A 36 -2.07 2.76 -14.52
CA ALA A 36 -3.45 2.81 -14.04
C ALA A 36 -3.66 1.98 -12.77
N PHE A 37 -4.52 2.49 -11.90
CA PHE A 37 -4.98 1.81 -10.69
C PHE A 37 -6.50 1.92 -10.56
N VAL A 38 -7.15 0.84 -10.14
CA VAL A 38 -8.57 0.83 -9.83
C VAL A 38 -8.83 0.07 -8.54
N HIS A 39 -9.51 0.72 -7.60
CA HIS A 39 -10.13 0.05 -6.46
C HIS A 39 -11.44 -0.59 -6.93
N TRP A 40 -11.63 -1.88 -6.65
CA TRP A 40 -12.80 -2.62 -7.12
C TRP A 40 -13.84 -2.78 -6.02
N ASN A 41 -13.52 -3.56 -4.97
CA ASN A 41 -14.38 -3.74 -3.80
C ASN A 41 -13.58 -4.24 -2.58
N GLY A 42 -14.02 -3.87 -1.38
CA GLY A 42 -13.33 -4.25 -0.13
C GLY A 42 -11.84 -3.88 -0.20
N ASP A 43 -10.99 -4.89 -0.06
CA ASP A 43 -9.53 -4.75 -0.12
C ASP A 43 -8.96 -5.10 -1.52
N THR A 44 -9.82 -5.29 -2.52
CA THR A 44 -9.40 -5.65 -3.87
C THR A 44 -9.02 -4.42 -4.69
N VAL A 45 -7.78 -4.41 -5.20
CA VAL A 45 -7.22 -3.37 -6.06
C VAL A 45 -6.57 -4.02 -7.29
N PHE A 46 -6.73 -3.39 -8.45
CA PHE A 46 -6.01 -3.76 -9.67
C PHE A 46 -5.07 -2.64 -10.10
N ALA A 47 -3.92 -3.03 -10.64
CA ALA A 47 -2.97 -2.13 -11.29
C ALA A 47 -2.62 -2.65 -12.67
N ALA A 48 -2.52 -1.75 -13.64
CA ALA A 48 -2.14 -2.08 -15.01
C ALA A 48 -1.02 -1.15 -15.48
N GLY A 49 -0.17 -1.68 -16.35
CA GLY A 49 1.00 -0.99 -16.84
C GLY A 49 1.48 -1.55 -18.18
N ASP A 50 2.71 -1.19 -18.51
CA ASP A 50 3.35 -1.61 -19.75
C ASP A 50 3.59 -3.13 -19.81
N ASN A 51 3.97 -3.62 -21.00
CA ASN A 51 4.35 -5.01 -21.26
C ASN A 51 3.34 -6.07 -20.76
N TRP A 52 2.05 -5.79 -20.91
CA TRP A 52 0.97 -6.68 -20.48
C TRP A 52 0.93 -6.91 -18.96
N THR A 53 1.44 -5.94 -18.18
CA THR A 53 1.38 -5.99 -16.71
C THR A 53 -0.04 -5.79 -16.23
N LEU A 54 -0.59 -6.82 -15.59
CA LEU A 54 -1.85 -6.74 -14.85
C LEU A 54 -1.68 -7.39 -13.48
N LEU A 55 -1.83 -6.60 -12.44
CA LEU A 55 -1.64 -6.99 -11.05
C LEU A 55 -2.96 -6.92 -10.28
N ARG A 56 -3.11 -7.79 -9.29
CA ARG A 56 -4.22 -7.80 -8.34
C ARG A 56 -3.70 -7.88 -6.91
N SER A 57 -4.21 -7.01 -6.05
CA SER A 57 -4.15 -7.12 -4.59
C SER A 57 -5.53 -7.48 -4.05
N THR A 58 -5.56 -8.19 -2.92
CA THR A 58 -6.78 -8.50 -2.14
C THR A 58 -6.61 -8.08 -0.67
N ASP A 59 -5.63 -7.22 -0.40
CA ASP A 59 -5.21 -6.74 0.92
C ASP A 59 -4.90 -5.23 0.88
N ALA A 60 -5.73 -4.48 0.16
CA ALA A 60 -5.70 -3.02 0.04
C ALA A 60 -4.38 -2.45 -0.52
N GLY A 61 -3.69 -3.22 -1.36
CA GLY A 61 -2.44 -2.83 -2.00
C GLY A 61 -1.17 -3.21 -1.24
N LEU A 62 -1.27 -3.97 -0.14
CA LEU A 62 -0.11 -4.42 0.63
C LEU A 62 0.70 -5.49 -0.13
N THR A 63 0.04 -6.44 -0.80
CA THR A 63 0.69 -7.46 -1.64
C THR A 63 0.03 -7.60 -3.01
N TRP A 64 0.84 -7.96 -4.01
CA TRP A 64 0.44 -7.94 -5.42
C TRP A 64 0.77 -9.26 -6.13
N LYS A 65 -0.21 -9.79 -6.88
CA LYS A 65 -0.03 -10.96 -7.73
C LYS A 65 -0.25 -10.58 -9.19
N ASN A 66 0.64 -11.01 -10.07
CA ASN A 66 0.42 -10.93 -11.52
C ASN A 66 -0.72 -11.88 -11.90
N VAL A 67 -1.74 -11.36 -12.59
CA VAL A 67 -2.91 -12.13 -13.03
C VAL A 67 -2.96 -12.30 -14.55
N PHE A 68 -2.04 -11.68 -15.29
CA PHE A 68 -1.88 -11.97 -16.70
C PHE A 68 -1.26 -13.35 -16.88
N THR A 69 -2.02 -14.25 -17.51
CA THR A 69 -1.48 -15.52 -18.02
C THR A 69 -1.51 -15.45 -19.53
N LYS A 70 -0.35 -15.56 -20.18
CA LYS A 70 -0.31 -15.79 -21.61
C LYS A 70 -0.87 -17.19 -21.85
N ASN A 71 -2.11 -17.27 -22.35
CA ASN A 71 -2.63 -18.54 -22.84
C ASN A 71 -1.68 -19.03 -23.93
N LYS A 72 -1.12 -20.23 -23.72
CA LYS A 72 -0.24 -20.90 -24.69
C LYS A 72 -1.03 -21.34 -25.91
#